data_AF-A0AAE3XJT6-F1
#
_entry.id   AF-A0AAE3XJT6-F1
#
_cell.length_a   1.000
_cell.length_b   1.000
_cell.length_c   1.000
_cell.angle_alpha   90.00
_cell.angle_beta   90.00
_cell.angle_gamma   90.00
#
_symmetry.space_group_name_H-M   'P 1'
#
loop_
_entity.id
_entity.type
_entity.pdbx_description
1 polymer ?
#
loop_
_entity_poly.entity_id
_entity_poly.type
_entity_poly.pdbx_seq_one_letter_code
_entity_poly.pdbx_strand_id
1 'polypeptide(L)' 'MLKLKTFIKDSIEEMRDRVTWPTYKELQSNSVLVLVGCLVFAVIIGLIDLSFKNVMDLFYGSF' A
#
# COMPACT_ATOMS: atom_id res chain seq x y z
N MET A 1 28.62 26.69 1.90
CA MET A 1 27.20 26.72 1.44
C MET A 1 26.99 26.34 -0.03
N LEU A 2 27.97 26.52 -0.93
CA LEU A 2 27.83 26.11 -2.35
C LEU A 2 27.78 24.59 -2.54
N LYS A 3 28.61 23.83 -1.82
CA LYS A 3 28.72 22.37 -1.99
C LYS A 3 27.42 21.61 -1.72
N LEU A 4 26.61 22.03 -0.75
CA LEU A 4 25.38 21.34 -0.37
C LEU A 4 24.27 21.52 -1.42
N LYS A 5 24.20 22.71 -2.02
CA LYS A 5 23.31 22.98 -3.16
C LYS A 5 23.71 22.17 -4.40
N THR A 6 25.01 22.06 -4.67
CA THR A 6 25.52 21.25 -5.78
C THR A 6 25.27 19.76 -5.55
N PHE A 7 25.54 19.23 -4.35
CA PHE A 7 25.24 17.85 -3.99
C PHE A 7 23.77 17.48 -4.18
N ILE A 8 22.83 18.31 -3.69
CA ILE A 8 21.40 18.04 -3.88
C ILE A 8 21.01 18.08 -5.36
N LYS A 9 21.59 19.00 -6.13
CA LYS A 9 21.33 19.11 -7.57
C LYS A 9 21.83 17.86 -8.31
N ASP A 10 23.07 17.46 -8.06
CA ASP A 10 23.69 16.29 -8.67
C ASP A 10 22.97 14.99 -8.27
N SER A 11 22.52 14.86 -7.02
CA SER A 11 21.72 13.71 -6.57
C SER A 11 20.33 13.64 -7.21
N ILE A 12 19.71 14.78 -7.50
CA ILE A 12 18.42 14.81 -8.23
C ILE A 12 18.63 14.42 -9.69
N GLU A 13 19.72 14.89 -10.30
CA GLU A 13 20.07 14.58 -11.70
C GLU A 13 20.42 13.09 -11.86
N GLU A 14 21.18 12.51 -10.92
CA GLU A 14 21.44 11.07 -10.84
C GLU A 14 20.17 10.24 -10.63
N MET A 15 19.29 10.64 -9.70
CA MET A 15 18.03 9.92 -9.48
C MET A 15 17.12 9.97 -10.71
N ARG A 16 17.22 10.99 -11.55
CA ARG A 16 16.42 11.09 -12.77
C ARG A 16 16.98 10.25 -13.91
N ASP A 17 18.30 10.26 -14.10
CA ASP A 17 18.95 9.67 -15.29
C ASP A 17 19.42 8.21 -15.07
N ARG A 18 19.60 7.77 -13.82
CA ARG A 18 20.02 6.39 -13.48
C ARG A 18 18.92 5.51 -12.86
N VAL A 19 17.78 6.07 -12.46
CA VAL A 19 16.69 5.28 -11.85
C VAL A 19 15.55 5.15 -12.84
N THR A 20 15.23 3.90 -13.17
CA THR A 20 14.06 3.55 -13.97
C THR A 20 12.79 3.73 -13.13
N TRP A 21 12.36 4.98 -12.92
CA TRP A 21 11.01 5.23 -12.43
C TRP A 21 10.02 4.91 -13.56
N PRO A 22 8.99 4.09 -13.29
CA PRO A 22 7.96 3.84 -14.28
C PRO A 22 7.25 5.15 -14.63
N THR A 23 6.64 5.21 -15.80
CA THR A 23 5.87 6.40 -16.18
C THR A 23 4.69 6.60 -15.22
N TYR A 24 4.27 7.84 -14.99
CA TYR A 24 3.14 8.18 -14.09
C TYR A 24 1.87 7.35 -14.37
N LYS A 25 1.63 6.97 -15.63
CA LYS A 25 0.51 6.11 -16.03
C LYS A 25 0.65 4.66 -15.54
N GLU A 26 1.84 4.09 -15.61
CA GLU A 26 2.10 2.72 -15.13
C GLU A 26 2.03 2.64 -13.59
N LEU A 27 2.53 3.67 -12.91
CA LEU A 27 2.42 3.79 -11.46
C LEU A 27 0.96 3.82 -11.02
N GLN A 28 0.13 4.62 -11.70
CA GLN A 28 -1.29 4.68 -11.39
C GLN A 28 -2.00 3.34 -11.66
N SER A 29 -1.66 2.66 -12.76
CA SER A 29 -2.20 1.32 -13.06
C SER A 29 -1.84 0.30 -11.96
N ASN A 30 -0.59 0.29 -11.52
CA ASN A 30 -0.12 -0.62 -10.47
C ASN A 30 -0.75 -0.28 -9.12
N SER A 31 -0.87 1.00 -8.78
CA SER A 31 -1.53 1.45 -7.55
C SER A 31 -3.01 1.10 -7.53
N VAL A 32 -3.72 1.21 -8.65
CA VAL A 32 -5.14 0.82 -8.75
C VAL A 32 -5.30 -0.68 -8.54
N LEU A 33 -4.42 -1.51 -9.12
CA LEU A 33 -4.44 -2.96 -8.90
C LEU A 33 -4.26 -3.31 -7.41
N VAL A 34 -3.30 -2.67 -6.74
CA VAL A 34 -3.07 -2.86 -5.29
C VAL A 34 -4.28 -2.38 -4.48
N LEU A 35 -4.88 -1.24 -4.83
CA LEU A 35 -6.04 -0.68 -4.13
C LEU A 35 -7.25 -1.62 -4.20
N VAL A 36 -7.50 -2.23 -5.37
CA VAL A 36 -8.53 -3.26 -5.53
C VAL A 36 -8.18 -4.52 -4.74
N GLY A 37 -6.91 -4.94 -4.73
CA GLY A 37 -6.45 -6.06 -3.91
C GLY A 37 -6.72 -5.84 -2.42
N CYS A 38 -6.38 -4.65 -1.89
CA CYS A 38 -6.65 -4.27 -0.50
C CYS A 38 -8.15 -4.27 -0.19
N LEU A 39 -9.00 -3.84 -1.13
CA LEU A 39 -10.46 -3.88 -0.97
C LEU A 39 -10.96 -5.31 -0.77
N VAL A 40 -10.48 -6.26 -1.57
CA VAL A 40 -10.86 -7.68 -1.47
C VAL A 40 -10.41 -8.25 -0.12
N PHE A 41 -9.18 -7.98 0.30
CA PHE A 41 -8.69 -8.41 1.61
C PHE A 41 -9.50 -7.81 2.76
N ALA A 42 -9.91 -6.55 2.67
CA ALA A 42 -10.74 -5.91 3.68
C ALA A 42 -12.10 -6.63 3.85
N VAL A 43 -12.73 -7.03 2.73
CA VAL A 43 -13.99 -7.80 2.77
C VAL A 43 -13.79 -9.17 3.42
N ILE A 44 -12.71 -9.88 3.06
CA ILE A 44 -12.41 -11.20 3.61
C ILE A 44 -12.17 -11.13 5.12
N ILE A 45 -11.34 -10.19 5.57
CA ILE A 45 -11.08 -9.99 7.01
C ILE A 45 -12.37 -9.62 7.73
N GLY A 46 -13.20 -8.74 7.16
CA GLY A 46 -14.49 -8.38 7.74
C GLY A 46 -15.45 -9.57 7.89
N LEU A 47 -15.47 -10.50 6.93
CA LEU A 47 -16.25 -11.73 7.03
C LEU A 47 -15.72 -12.65 8.13
N ILE A 48 -14.39 -12.80 8.23
CA ILE A 48 -13.77 -13.60 9.28
C ILE A 48 -14.12 -13.02 10.65
N ASP A 49 -13.95 -11.72 10.85
CA ASP A 49 -14.26 -11.05 12.12
C ASP A 49 -15.73 -11.22 12.53
N LEU A 50 -16.66 -11.09 11.57
CA LEU A 50 -18.09 -11.26 11.83
C LEU A 50 -18.44 -12.72 12.14
N SER A 51 -17.85 -13.66 11.41
CA SER A 51 -18.03 -15.09 11.68
C SER A 51 -17.52 -15.46 13.07
N PHE A 52 -16.36 -14.95 13.47
CA PHE A 52 -15.77 -15.22 14.78
C PHE A 52 -16.61 -14.62 15.90
N LYS A 53 -17.11 -13.38 15.75
CA LYS A 53 -18.02 -12.77 16.73
C LYS A 53 -19.29 -13.61 16.93
N ASN A 54 -19.95 -13.99 15.84
CA ASN A 54 -21.17 -14.79 15.92
C ASN A 54 -20.93 -16.18 16.56
N VAL A 55 -19.82 -16.84 16.22
CA VAL A 55 -19.45 -18.12 16.84
C VAL A 55 -19.16 -17.92 18.33
N MET A 56 -18.41 -16.89 18.69
CA MET A 56 -18.07 -16.57 20.07
C MET A 56 -19.32 -16.29 20.91
N ASP A 57 -20.24 -15.47 20.40
CA ASP A 57 -21.50 -15.13 21.08
C ASP A 57 -22.39 -16.37 21.29
N LEU A 58 -22.41 -17.32 20.34
CA LEU A 58 -23.15 -18.59 20.49
C LEU A 58 -22.52 -19.50 21.55
N PHE A 59 -21.20 -19.59 21.60
CA PHE A 59 -20.48 -20.40 22.59
C PHE A 59 -20.58 -19.80 24.00
N TYR A 60 -20.41 -18.49 24.15
CA TYR A 60 -20.58 -17.81 25.43
C TYR A 60 -22.05 -17.72 25.86
N GLY A 61 -23.00 -17.63 24.93
CA GLY A 61 -24.43 -17.61 25.25
C GLY A 61 -25.00 -18.99 25.62
N SER A 62 -24.31 -20.08 25.26
CA SER A 62 -24.69 -21.45 25.63
C SER A 62 -24.10 -21.93 26.96
N PHE A 63 -23.21 -21.15 27.58
CA PHE A 63 -22.57 -21.46 28.87
C PHE A 63 -23.04 -20.49 29.95
#